data_AF-M2QVJ1-F1
#
_entry.id   AF-M2QVJ1-F1
#
_cell.length_a   1.000
_cell.length_b   1.000
_cell.length_c   1.000
_cell.angle_alpha   90.00
_cell.angle_beta   90.00
_cell.angle_gamma   90.00
#
_symmetry.space_group_name_H-M   'P 1'
#
loop_
_entity.id
_entity.type
_entity.pdbx_description
1 polymer ?
#
loop_
_entity_poly.entity_id
_entity_poly.type
_entity_poly.pdbx_seq_one_letter_code
_entity_poly.pdbx_strand_id
1 'polypeptide(L)'
;MLRKLKNNVLTAQYCVNGSIEGLAEQSQYSSRATRLVDDSTRFLLLSLPLKLPDTEIRRILKKWVHEGVTVASARYAFFGFTENHVKEGRVICFREDESWTVRHVKEQFGDLDEVYQKHGYGKYAARLGLSFSSTVQSLDVAPEEALEVPDLRAPDGSLHTDGCGMICDSFAAEICHAHELPADTTVFQVRRGGIKGLLVRYPDDKFAELCAKHRGIPTPPSIKMAYRPSMLKYSGGPTALELNDCSRCPTSARLNAQFIIMLLTLGINIETFEKMLKEHLDIIGCITHDRDVALRYLKGELDASDHDTFGQDVYALLLAYHDLSEPYVEWKLKQFQALQYKSLYKKLNLRVEESCYVYGVVDEDGILEGDEVFINLPGRTGVVLGNVLVARNPSYSPGDFRKLRAVHDPRLKHHKHCIVFSRKASHSIPDSMASGDLDGDEYFVTWDPTLIPSHMATPHQRALPASATRASVSPTRITRQCTLEEAAIDTFIENAFSRLLGKMANSWSILAEATPQLANFTLPLVHLLESAHLGGNVAKLNQDFDMAKRALDQKKSAQAIGFRSPVQRLRDQVPQVPDPKIQRFDCDPALILEK
;
A
#
# COMPACT_ATOMS: atom_id res chain seq x y z
N MET A 1 16.74 -5.01 5.93
CA MET A 1 15.54 -4.89 5.06
C MET A 1 15.21 -6.30 4.60
N LEU A 2 13.93 -6.71 4.59
CA LEU A 2 13.53 -8.05 4.15
C LEU A 2 13.98 -8.29 2.69
N ARG A 3 14.86 -9.27 2.47
CA ARG A 3 15.48 -9.50 1.16
C ARG A 3 14.56 -10.35 0.28
N LYS A 4 13.85 -9.71 -0.65
CA LYS A 4 12.99 -10.42 -1.62
C LYS A 4 13.80 -10.91 -2.82
N LEU A 5 13.80 -12.22 -3.03
CA LEU A 5 14.37 -12.84 -4.23
C LEU A 5 13.53 -12.49 -5.46
N LYS A 6 14.13 -12.60 -6.65
CA LYS A 6 13.45 -12.41 -7.94
C LYS A 6 13.46 -13.71 -8.73
N ASN A 7 12.33 -14.00 -9.37
CA ASN A 7 12.15 -15.10 -10.30
C ASN A 7 11.78 -14.52 -11.67
N ASN A 8 12.12 -15.23 -12.75
CA ASN A 8 11.76 -14.82 -14.10
C ASN A 8 10.43 -15.45 -14.51
N VAL A 9 9.55 -14.65 -15.09
CA VAL A 9 8.34 -15.13 -15.77
C VAL A 9 8.37 -14.69 -17.22
N LEU A 10 7.60 -15.37 -18.07
CA LEU A 10 7.48 -14.94 -19.46
C LEU A 10 6.44 -13.85 -19.58
N THR A 11 6.69 -12.91 -20.49
CA THR A 11 5.74 -11.88 -20.88
C THR A 11 5.65 -11.81 -22.39
N ALA A 12 4.46 -11.50 -22.88
CA ALA A 12 4.23 -11.26 -24.30
C ALA A 12 3.06 -10.28 -24.49
N GLN A 13 2.90 -9.78 -25.71
CA GLN A 13 1.83 -8.86 -26.07
C GLN A 13 1.01 -9.39 -27.23
N TYR A 14 -0.31 -9.31 -27.10
CA TYR A 14 -1.23 -9.55 -28.21
C TYR A 14 -1.32 -8.30 -29.08
N CYS A 15 -1.17 -8.47 -30.40
CA CYS A 15 -1.21 -7.40 -31.38
C CYS A 15 -2.56 -7.35 -32.12
N VAL A 16 -2.94 -6.18 -32.65
CA VAL A 16 -4.24 -5.97 -33.30
C VAL A 16 -4.40 -6.80 -34.58
N ASN A 17 -3.30 -7.17 -35.22
CA ASN A 17 -3.25 -8.09 -36.36
C ASN A 17 -3.51 -9.58 -35.96
N GLY A 18 -3.69 -9.86 -34.68
CA GLY A 18 -3.94 -11.20 -34.15
C GLY A 18 -2.68 -12.00 -33.80
N SER A 19 -1.48 -11.45 -33.99
CA SER A 19 -0.22 -12.09 -33.59
C SER A 19 0.05 -11.91 -32.09
N ILE A 20 0.94 -12.76 -31.55
CA ILE A 20 1.53 -12.58 -30.22
C ILE A 20 3.02 -12.36 -30.42
N GLU A 21 3.51 -11.23 -29.93
CA GLU A 21 4.87 -10.76 -30.16
C GLU A 21 5.56 -10.36 -28.85
N GLY A 22 6.88 -10.14 -28.93
CA GLY A 22 7.65 -9.64 -27.79
C GLY A 22 7.79 -10.62 -26.64
N LEU A 23 7.89 -11.92 -26.92
CA LEU A 23 8.16 -12.92 -25.88
C LEU A 23 9.50 -12.63 -25.21
N ALA A 24 9.45 -12.31 -23.91
CA ALA A 24 10.64 -11.98 -23.13
C ALA A 24 10.50 -12.45 -21.68
N GLU A 25 11.62 -12.79 -21.06
CA GLU A 25 11.70 -12.99 -19.62
C GLU A 25 11.67 -11.65 -18.89
N GLN A 26 10.78 -11.54 -17.91
CA GLN A 26 10.72 -10.41 -16.99
C GLN A 26 11.05 -10.88 -15.58
N SER A 27 12.08 -10.27 -15.00
CA SER A 27 12.44 -10.49 -13.60
C SER A 27 11.45 -9.77 -12.69
N GLN A 28 10.81 -10.52 -11.80
CA GLN A 28 9.86 -10.01 -10.82
C GLN A 28 10.13 -10.60 -9.45
N TYR A 29 9.74 -9.91 -8.38
CA TYR A 29 9.91 -10.46 -7.04
C TYR A 29 9.13 -11.77 -6.87
N SER A 30 9.76 -12.72 -6.18
CA SER A 30 9.23 -14.04 -5.94
C SER A 30 7.90 -13.99 -5.18
N SER A 31 7.01 -14.90 -5.54
CA SER A 31 5.69 -15.13 -4.96
C SER A 31 5.50 -16.62 -4.66
N ARG A 32 4.44 -16.97 -3.93
CA ARG A 32 4.07 -18.37 -3.68
C ARG A 32 3.94 -19.15 -4.99
N ALA A 33 3.22 -18.59 -5.96
CA ALA A 33 2.99 -19.20 -7.26
C ALA A 33 4.30 -19.55 -7.98
N THR A 34 5.25 -18.61 -7.98
CA THR A 34 6.55 -18.81 -8.67
C THR A 34 7.52 -19.71 -7.89
N ARG A 35 7.30 -19.97 -6.60
CA ARG A 35 8.13 -20.89 -5.80
C ARG A 35 7.59 -22.31 -5.80
N LEU A 36 6.28 -22.46 -5.97
CA LEU A 36 5.61 -23.75 -5.92
C LEU A 36 6.00 -24.65 -7.08
N VAL A 37 6.14 -24.06 -8.28
CA VAL A 37 6.47 -24.78 -9.50
C VAL A 37 7.98 -24.94 -9.66
N ASP A 38 8.38 -25.97 -10.41
CA ASP A 38 9.76 -26.27 -10.79
C ASP A 38 10.41 -25.16 -11.65
N ASP A 39 9.63 -24.52 -12.52
CA ASP A 39 10.07 -23.48 -13.44
C ASP A 39 9.06 -22.33 -13.48
N SER A 40 9.46 -21.14 -12.99
CA SER A 40 8.59 -19.96 -12.98
C SER A 40 8.27 -19.42 -14.37
N THR A 41 9.04 -19.75 -15.41
CA THR A 41 8.75 -19.36 -16.80
C THR A 41 7.54 -20.09 -17.38
N ARG A 42 6.99 -21.08 -16.67
CA ARG A 42 5.66 -21.66 -16.98
C ARG A 42 4.56 -20.60 -16.95
N PHE A 43 4.70 -19.57 -16.12
CA PHE A 43 3.77 -18.45 -16.11
C PHE A 43 4.08 -17.49 -17.25
N LEU A 44 3.07 -17.23 -18.07
CA LEU A 44 3.08 -16.26 -19.15
C LEU A 44 2.09 -15.14 -18.83
N LEU A 45 2.59 -13.90 -18.67
CA LEU A 45 1.76 -12.71 -18.55
C LEU A 45 1.51 -12.14 -19.95
N LEU A 46 0.27 -12.25 -20.42
CA LEU A 46 -0.12 -11.84 -21.76
C LEU A 46 -0.88 -10.52 -21.73
N SER A 47 -0.33 -9.50 -22.36
CA SER A 47 -0.90 -8.14 -22.38
C SER A 47 -1.85 -7.93 -23.55
N LEU A 48 -3.06 -7.43 -23.28
CA LEU A 48 -4.03 -7.00 -24.27
C LEU A 48 -3.92 -5.49 -24.54
N PRO A 49 -4.02 -5.02 -25.80
CA PRO A 49 -4.00 -3.60 -26.11
C PRO A 49 -5.20 -2.83 -25.52
N LEU A 50 -4.92 -1.68 -24.92
CA LEU A 50 -5.90 -0.73 -24.37
C LEU A 50 -6.97 -0.24 -25.36
N LYS A 51 -6.69 -0.29 -26.67
CA LYS A 51 -7.58 0.25 -27.72
C LYS A 51 -8.53 -0.78 -28.32
N LEU A 52 -8.46 -2.05 -27.91
CA LEU A 52 -9.36 -3.06 -28.46
C LEU A 52 -10.79 -2.87 -27.94
N PRO A 53 -11.82 -3.02 -28.78
CA PRO A 53 -13.21 -3.01 -28.33
C PRO A 53 -13.50 -4.18 -27.37
N ASP A 54 -14.39 -3.97 -26.39
CA ASP A 54 -14.81 -5.00 -25.44
C ASP A 54 -15.35 -6.27 -26.12
N THR A 55 -16.04 -6.11 -27.25
CA THR A 55 -16.55 -7.23 -28.06
C THR A 55 -15.43 -8.10 -28.62
N GLU A 56 -14.32 -7.48 -29.01
CA GLU A 56 -13.15 -8.15 -29.55
C GLU A 56 -12.32 -8.80 -28.43
N ILE A 57 -12.13 -8.09 -27.31
CA ILE A 57 -11.51 -8.65 -26.09
C ILE A 57 -12.27 -9.89 -25.63
N ARG A 58 -13.61 -9.82 -25.58
CA ARG A 58 -14.47 -10.96 -25.25
C ARG A 58 -14.23 -12.14 -26.17
N ARG A 59 -14.18 -11.89 -27.49
CA ARG A 59 -13.94 -12.94 -28.50
C ARG A 59 -12.58 -13.61 -28.28
N ILE A 60 -11.54 -12.82 -28.03
CA ILE A 60 -10.17 -13.30 -27.78
C ILE A 60 -10.11 -14.12 -26.49
N LEU A 61 -10.66 -13.61 -25.39
CA LEU A 61 -10.65 -14.30 -24.10
C LEU A 61 -11.46 -15.59 -24.14
N LYS A 62 -12.64 -15.61 -24.80
CA LYS A 62 -13.40 -16.86 -25.01
C LYS A 62 -12.55 -17.93 -25.69
N LYS A 63 -11.82 -17.55 -26.74
CA LYS A 63 -10.88 -18.45 -27.42
C LYS A 63 -9.79 -18.93 -26.46
N TRP A 64 -9.10 -18.03 -25.77
CA TRP A 64 -7.98 -18.39 -24.89
C TRP A 64 -8.38 -19.24 -23.70
N VAL A 65 -9.56 -19.00 -23.14
CA VAL A 65 -10.06 -19.75 -22.00
C VAL A 65 -10.38 -21.21 -22.38
N HIS A 66 -10.87 -21.45 -23.60
CA HIS A 66 -11.23 -22.81 -24.05
C HIS A 66 -10.10 -23.52 -24.78
N GLU A 67 -9.39 -22.81 -25.65
CA GLU A 67 -8.35 -23.38 -26.52
C GLU A 67 -6.94 -23.12 -26.03
N GLY A 68 -6.73 -22.30 -25.00
CA GLY A 68 -5.39 -21.84 -24.60
C GLY A 68 -4.77 -20.88 -25.63
N VAL A 69 -3.47 -20.65 -25.48
CA VAL A 69 -2.66 -19.75 -26.30
C VAL A 69 -1.37 -20.44 -26.72
N THR A 70 -1.03 -20.39 -28.01
CA THR A 70 0.26 -20.90 -28.49
C THR A 70 1.23 -19.74 -28.73
N VAL A 71 2.39 -19.78 -28.08
CA VAL A 71 3.47 -18.80 -28.23
C VAL A 71 4.79 -19.54 -28.40
N ALA A 72 5.54 -19.22 -29.46
CA ALA A 72 6.84 -19.84 -29.77
C ALA A 72 6.84 -21.39 -29.67
N SER A 73 5.82 -22.02 -30.27
CA SER A 73 5.61 -23.48 -30.30
C SER A 73 5.21 -24.14 -28.97
N ALA A 74 5.08 -23.38 -27.88
CA ALA A 74 4.55 -23.86 -26.61
C ALA A 74 3.08 -23.45 -26.43
N ARG A 75 2.27 -24.37 -25.89
CA ARG A 75 0.86 -24.13 -25.55
C ARG A 75 0.74 -23.74 -24.08
N TYR A 76 -0.01 -22.69 -23.81
CA TYR A 76 -0.30 -22.18 -22.48
C TYR A 76 -1.81 -22.22 -22.24
N ALA A 77 -2.24 -22.85 -21.16
CA ALA A 77 -3.62 -22.83 -20.70
C ALA A 77 -3.94 -21.50 -20.01
N PHE A 78 -5.21 -21.07 -20.06
CA PHE A 78 -5.65 -19.90 -19.31
C PHE A 78 -5.61 -20.18 -17.81
N PHE A 79 -4.95 -19.32 -17.04
CA PHE A 79 -4.83 -19.48 -15.59
C PHE A 79 -5.81 -18.57 -14.83
N GLY A 80 -5.97 -17.33 -15.28
CA GLY A 80 -6.80 -16.32 -14.65
C GLY A 80 -6.15 -14.95 -14.70
N PHE A 81 -6.47 -14.11 -13.72
CA PHE A 81 -5.85 -12.80 -13.53
C PHE A 81 -6.02 -12.35 -12.08
N THR A 82 -5.23 -11.36 -11.68
CA THR A 82 -5.36 -10.68 -10.38
C THR A 82 -5.81 -9.24 -10.64
N GLU A 83 -6.25 -8.53 -9.61
CA GLU A 83 -6.66 -7.13 -9.74
C GLU A 83 -5.58 -6.24 -10.37
N ASN A 84 -4.30 -6.48 -10.05
CA ASN A 84 -3.18 -5.73 -10.63
C ASN A 84 -3.02 -6.02 -12.13
N HIS A 85 -3.14 -7.28 -12.53
CA HIS A 85 -3.04 -7.67 -13.94
C HIS A 85 -4.18 -7.06 -14.76
N VAL A 86 -5.42 -7.08 -14.26
CA VAL A 86 -6.59 -6.54 -14.99
C VAL A 86 -6.46 -5.04 -15.27
N LYS A 87 -5.94 -4.25 -14.30
CA LYS A 87 -5.70 -2.81 -14.48
C LYS A 87 -4.71 -2.52 -15.60
N GLU A 88 -3.76 -3.43 -15.82
CA GLU A 88 -2.75 -3.38 -16.89
C GLU A 88 -3.22 -4.06 -18.19
N GLY A 89 -4.43 -4.65 -18.20
CA GLY A 89 -4.94 -5.42 -19.33
C GLY A 89 -4.21 -6.74 -19.55
N ARG A 90 -3.67 -7.33 -18.49
CA ARG A 90 -2.92 -8.59 -18.52
C ARG A 90 -3.75 -9.75 -18.03
N VAL A 91 -3.57 -10.91 -18.66
CA VAL A 91 -4.00 -12.20 -18.16
C VAL A 91 -2.81 -13.08 -17.84
N ILE A 92 -2.99 -14.04 -16.95
CA ILE A 92 -2.01 -15.07 -16.63
C ILE A 92 -2.38 -16.33 -17.43
N CYS A 93 -1.42 -16.86 -18.16
CA CYS A 93 -1.48 -18.17 -18.77
C CYS A 93 -0.38 -19.07 -18.17
N PHE A 94 -0.53 -20.39 -18.29
CA PHE A 94 0.35 -21.37 -17.67
C PHE A 94 0.69 -22.51 -18.63
N ARG A 95 1.98 -22.87 -18.72
CA ARG A 95 2.46 -24.00 -19.53
C ARG A 95 2.29 -25.31 -18.76
N GLU A 96 1.33 -26.12 -19.20
CA GLU A 96 1.02 -27.42 -18.60
C GLU A 96 1.90 -28.55 -19.15
N ASP A 97 2.09 -29.58 -18.33
CA ASP A 97 2.63 -30.89 -18.72
C ASP A 97 2.01 -32.01 -17.85
N GLU A 98 2.61 -33.20 -17.87
CA GLU A 98 2.15 -34.35 -17.09
C GLU A 98 2.20 -34.13 -15.56
N SER A 99 3.12 -33.28 -15.08
CA SER A 99 3.33 -33.00 -13.65
C SER A 99 2.59 -31.77 -13.16
N TRP A 100 2.48 -30.74 -14.01
CA TRP A 100 1.91 -29.46 -13.66
C TRP A 100 0.75 -29.09 -14.57
N THR A 101 -0.46 -29.06 -13.99
CA THR A 101 -1.67 -28.49 -14.63
C THR A 101 -2.13 -27.24 -13.90
N VAL A 102 -2.89 -26.37 -14.55
CA VAL A 102 -3.54 -25.19 -13.93
C VAL A 102 -4.35 -25.62 -12.72
N ARG A 103 -5.07 -26.74 -12.84
CA ARG A 103 -5.84 -27.33 -11.75
C ARG A 103 -4.94 -27.71 -10.58
N HIS A 104 -3.88 -28.49 -10.84
CA HIS A 104 -2.96 -28.94 -9.81
C HIS A 104 -2.33 -27.75 -9.06
N VAL A 105 -1.85 -26.72 -9.77
CA VAL A 105 -1.28 -25.52 -9.16
C VAL A 105 -2.29 -24.80 -8.27
N LYS A 106 -3.54 -24.65 -8.71
CA LYS A 106 -4.59 -23.99 -7.92
C LYS A 106 -4.98 -24.79 -6.68
N GLU A 107 -5.04 -26.12 -6.77
CA GLU A 107 -5.29 -27.00 -5.64
C GLU A 107 -4.22 -26.84 -4.54
N GLN A 108 -2.97 -26.55 -4.90
CA GLN A 108 -1.90 -26.25 -3.94
C GLN A 108 -2.05 -24.89 -3.26
N PHE A 109 -2.83 -23.94 -3.82
CA PHE A 109 -3.02 -22.63 -3.20
C PHE A 109 -4.00 -22.67 -2.03
N GLY A 110 -5.02 -23.53 -2.10
CA GLY A 110 -6.11 -23.65 -1.13
C GLY A 110 -7.48 -23.68 -1.81
N ASP A 111 -8.56 -23.65 -1.02
CA ASP A 111 -9.94 -23.75 -1.50
C ASP A 111 -10.45 -22.41 -2.07
N LEU A 112 -10.05 -22.13 -3.31
CA LEU A 112 -10.53 -20.95 -4.04
C LEU A 112 -11.92 -21.18 -4.67
N ASP A 113 -12.32 -22.43 -4.89
CA ASP A 113 -13.61 -22.76 -5.50
C ASP A 113 -14.77 -22.36 -4.59
N GLU A 114 -14.64 -22.59 -3.28
CA GLU A 114 -15.60 -22.11 -2.27
C GLU A 114 -15.78 -20.58 -2.34
N VAL A 115 -14.69 -19.84 -2.55
CA VAL A 115 -14.73 -18.37 -2.68
C VAL A 115 -15.53 -17.96 -3.92
N TYR A 116 -15.28 -18.60 -5.06
CA TYR A 116 -16.02 -18.31 -6.29
C TYR A 116 -17.52 -18.61 -6.12
N GLN A 117 -17.86 -19.77 -5.55
CA GLN A 117 -19.26 -20.17 -5.36
C GLN A 117 -20.02 -19.21 -4.43
N LYS A 118 -19.36 -18.70 -3.38
CA LYS A 118 -19.99 -17.80 -2.39
C LYS A 118 -20.00 -16.34 -2.80
N HIS A 119 -18.97 -15.87 -3.52
CA HIS A 119 -18.71 -14.44 -3.70
C HIS A 119 -18.47 -14.02 -5.16
N GLY A 120 -18.45 -14.95 -6.11
CA GLY A 120 -18.22 -14.69 -7.52
C GLY A 120 -16.75 -14.45 -7.89
N TYR A 121 -16.51 -14.21 -9.18
CA TYR A 121 -15.16 -14.20 -9.75
C TYR A 121 -14.30 -13.01 -9.28
N GLY A 122 -14.90 -11.83 -9.05
CA GLY A 122 -14.15 -10.67 -8.53
C GLY A 122 -13.44 -10.97 -7.21
N LYS A 123 -14.15 -11.58 -6.25
CA LYS A 123 -13.54 -11.99 -4.97
C LYS A 123 -12.56 -13.14 -5.14
N TYR A 124 -12.88 -14.11 -6.00
CA TYR A 124 -11.96 -15.19 -6.37
C TYR A 124 -10.63 -14.64 -6.91
N ALA A 125 -10.65 -13.70 -7.85
CA ALA A 125 -9.45 -13.09 -8.44
C ALA A 125 -8.61 -12.33 -7.39
N ALA A 126 -9.26 -11.64 -6.46
CA ALA A 126 -8.59 -11.01 -5.32
C ALA A 126 -7.91 -12.05 -4.41
N ARG A 127 -8.53 -13.21 -4.19
CA ARG A 127 -7.96 -14.31 -3.38
C ARG A 127 -6.86 -15.07 -4.09
N LEU A 128 -6.99 -15.28 -5.41
CA LEU A 128 -5.93 -15.79 -6.27
C LEU A 128 -4.68 -14.90 -6.19
N GLY A 129 -4.88 -13.57 -6.11
CA GLY A 129 -3.81 -12.59 -5.98
C GLY A 129 -2.91 -12.75 -4.74
N LEU A 130 -3.37 -13.42 -3.68
CA LEU A 130 -2.52 -13.71 -2.51
C LEU A 130 -1.33 -14.59 -2.91
N SER A 131 -1.52 -15.58 -3.80
CA SER A 131 -0.44 -16.46 -4.27
C SER A 131 0.54 -15.79 -5.22
N PHE A 132 0.17 -14.67 -5.83
CA PHE A 132 1.04 -13.86 -6.70
C PHE A 132 1.64 -12.64 -5.99
N SER A 133 1.36 -12.48 -4.69
CA SER A 133 1.93 -11.39 -3.89
C SER A 133 3.43 -11.60 -3.70
N SER A 134 4.20 -10.52 -3.75
CA SER A 134 5.64 -10.55 -3.53
C SER A 134 5.97 -10.85 -2.06
N THR A 135 6.48 -12.03 -1.77
CA THR A 135 6.73 -12.52 -0.41
C THR A 135 8.03 -13.31 -0.31
N VAL A 136 8.58 -13.39 0.90
CA VAL A 136 9.69 -14.29 1.26
C VAL A 136 9.11 -15.44 2.08
N GLN A 137 9.36 -16.68 1.66
CA GLN A 137 8.97 -17.85 2.45
C GLN A 137 9.83 -17.92 3.72
N SER A 138 9.20 -18.16 4.85
CA SER A 138 9.80 -18.27 6.18
C SER A 138 9.60 -19.68 6.73
N LEU A 139 9.61 -19.81 8.05
CA LEU A 139 9.42 -21.04 8.79
C LEU A 139 8.02 -21.63 8.59
N ASP A 140 7.94 -22.96 8.65
CA ASP A 140 6.67 -23.66 8.64
C ASP A 140 5.95 -23.54 9.98
N VAL A 141 4.62 -23.39 9.92
CA VAL A 141 3.75 -23.40 11.09
C VAL A 141 2.67 -24.42 10.81
N ALA A 142 2.75 -25.58 11.45
CA ALA A 142 1.76 -26.64 11.24
C ALA A 142 0.36 -26.17 11.71
N PRO A 143 -0.74 -26.74 11.19
CA PRO A 143 -2.10 -26.36 11.60
C PRO A 143 -2.32 -26.42 13.13
N GLU A 144 -1.72 -27.40 13.81
CA GLU A 144 -1.77 -27.57 15.26
C GLU A 144 -0.94 -26.56 16.06
N GLU A 145 -0.04 -25.82 15.40
CA GLU A 145 0.78 -24.75 15.98
C GLU A 145 0.16 -23.35 15.75
N ALA A 146 -0.93 -23.27 14.97
CA ALA A 146 -1.67 -22.05 14.68
C ALA A 146 -3.05 -22.10 15.33
N LEU A 147 -3.36 -21.08 16.14
CA LEU A 147 -4.62 -20.98 16.85
C LEU A 147 -5.56 -19.95 16.21
N GLU A 148 -6.82 -20.30 15.97
CA GLU A 148 -7.83 -19.30 15.65
C GLU A 148 -8.40 -18.67 16.93
N VAL A 149 -8.40 -17.34 17.01
CA VAL A 149 -9.00 -16.55 18.10
C VAL A 149 -10.07 -15.59 17.57
N PRO A 150 -11.17 -15.34 18.31
CA PRO A 150 -12.30 -14.57 17.81
C PRO A 150 -11.96 -13.08 17.67
N ASP A 151 -12.34 -12.44 16.55
CA ASP A 151 -12.21 -10.99 16.37
C ASP A 151 -12.85 -10.17 17.52
N LEU A 152 -12.17 -9.10 17.92
CA LEU A 152 -12.71 -8.14 18.89
C LEU A 152 -13.62 -7.14 18.18
N ARG A 153 -14.86 -7.02 18.68
CA ARG A 153 -15.90 -6.16 18.11
C ARG A 153 -16.15 -4.93 18.98
N ALA A 154 -16.28 -3.79 18.34
CA ALA A 154 -16.78 -2.57 18.94
C ALA A 154 -18.30 -2.64 19.16
N PRO A 155 -18.87 -1.79 20.03
CA PRO A 155 -20.32 -1.67 20.20
C PRO A 155 -21.11 -1.40 18.92
N ASP A 156 -20.54 -0.70 17.94
CA ASP A 156 -21.17 -0.44 16.64
C ASP A 156 -21.08 -1.60 15.63
N GLY A 157 -20.42 -2.70 16.01
CA GLY A 157 -20.23 -3.90 15.20
C GLY A 157 -18.96 -3.92 14.34
N SER A 158 -18.23 -2.80 14.25
CA SER A 158 -16.93 -2.74 13.58
C SER A 158 -15.88 -3.58 14.32
N LEU A 159 -14.82 -3.99 13.60
CA LEU A 159 -13.78 -4.86 14.13
C LEU A 159 -12.58 -4.02 14.61
N HIS A 160 -12.19 -4.16 15.88
CA HIS A 160 -10.94 -3.59 16.39
C HIS A 160 -9.71 -4.34 15.89
N THR A 161 -9.88 -5.61 15.48
CA THR A 161 -8.80 -6.53 15.11
C THR A 161 -8.80 -6.94 13.64
N ASP A 162 -9.48 -6.21 12.75
CA ASP A 162 -9.64 -6.61 11.34
C ASP A 162 -8.28 -6.82 10.67
N GLY A 163 -7.89 -8.08 10.45
CA GLY A 163 -6.59 -8.42 9.88
C GLY A 163 -5.41 -8.51 10.85
N CYS A 164 -5.60 -8.39 12.17
CA CYS A 164 -4.51 -8.38 13.16
C CYS A 164 -4.51 -9.62 14.06
N GLY A 165 -3.41 -10.38 14.06
CA GLY A 165 -3.18 -11.52 14.94
C GLY A 165 -1.93 -11.37 15.81
N MET A 166 -1.57 -12.44 16.51
CA MET A 166 -0.46 -12.47 17.48
C MET A 166 0.55 -13.56 17.14
N ILE A 167 1.82 -13.34 17.51
CA ILE A 167 2.90 -14.32 17.43
C ILE A 167 3.70 -14.30 18.73
N CYS A 168 4.12 -15.46 19.23
CA CYS A 168 4.93 -15.54 20.44
C CYS A 168 6.35 -14.99 20.18
N ASP A 169 7.00 -14.51 21.23
CA ASP A 169 8.31 -13.86 21.19
C ASP A 169 9.40 -14.81 20.68
N SER A 170 9.40 -16.05 21.18
CA SER A 170 10.35 -17.10 20.79
C SER A 170 10.30 -17.37 19.29
N PHE A 171 9.10 -17.60 18.73
CA PHE A 171 8.96 -17.85 17.30
C PHE A 171 9.23 -16.61 16.44
N ALA A 172 8.84 -15.42 16.89
CA ALA A 172 9.20 -14.18 16.21
C ALA A 172 10.73 -13.96 16.17
N ALA A 173 11.44 -14.32 17.24
CA ALA A 173 12.90 -14.25 17.29
C ALA A 173 13.55 -15.23 16.30
N GLU A 174 13.01 -16.45 16.15
CA GLU A 174 13.47 -17.41 15.14
C GLU A 174 13.28 -16.85 13.71
N ILE A 175 12.13 -16.23 13.43
CA ILE A 175 11.88 -15.55 12.16
C ILE A 175 12.90 -14.42 11.94
N CYS A 176 13.14 -13.58 12.95
CA CYS A 176 14.11 -12.51 12.82
C CYS A 176 15.51 -13.04 12.51
N HIS A 177 15.93 -14.11 13.18
CA HIS A 177 17.22 -14.75 12.94
C HIS A 177 17.31 -15.33 11.52
N ALA A 178 16.29 -16.08 11.08
CA ALA A 178 16.25 -16.72 9.78
C ALA A 178 16.30 -15.74 8.59
N HIS A 179 15.81 -14.50 8.79
CA HIS A 179 15.73 -13.47 7.74
C HIS A 179 16.65 -12.28 7.97
N GLU A 180 17.58 -12.37 8.93
CA GLU A 180 18.51 -11.29 9.30
C GLU A 180 17.78 -9.95 9.59
N LEU A 181 16.63 -10.03 10.25
CA LEU A 181 15.85 -8.87 10.66
C LEU A 181 16.32 -8.35 12.03
N PRO A 182 16.09 -7.06 12.35
CA PRO A 182 16.34 -6.55 13.70
C PRO A 182 15.67 -7.40 14.78
N ALA A 183 16.42 -7.69 15.84
CA ALA A 183 15.94 -8.55 16.92
C ALA A 183 14.69 -8.00 17.64
N ASP A 184 14.42 -6.69 17.51
CA ASP A 184 13.27 -6.00 18.08
C ASP A 184 12.12 -5.74 17.09
N THR A 185 12.16 -6.33 15.89
CA THR A 185 11.02 -6.34 14.97
C THR A 185 9.79 -6.92 15.67
N THR A 186 8.69 -6.14 15.64
CA THR A 186 7.49 -6.41 16.43
C THR A 186 6.30 -6.80 15.56
N VAL A 187 6.17 -6.24 14.36
CA VAL A 187 5.04 -6.48 13.48
C VAL A 187 5.52 -7.14 12.20
N PHE A 188 4.84 -8.22 11.79
CA PHE A 188 5.10 -8.93 10.55
C PHE A 188 3.85 -8.92 9.68
N GLN A 189 3.94 -8.41 8.46
CA GLN A 189 2.87 -8.53 7.49
C GLN A 189 3.01 -9.87 6.75
N VAL A 190 2.06 -10.77 6.95
CA VAL A 190 2.22 -12.18 6.59
C VAL A 190 1.18 -12.67 5.59
N ARG A 191 1.49 -13.82 4.98
CA ARG A 191 0.54 -14.71 4.31
C ARG A 191 0.83 -16.14 4.76
N ARG A 192 -0.20 -16.97 4.88
CA ARG A 192 -0.08 -18.42 5.16
C ARG A 192 -1.32 -19.11 4.62
N GLY A 193 -1.22 -19.89 3.54
CA GLY A 193 -2.39 -20.36 2.80
C GLY A 193 -3.33 -19.19 2.47
N GLY A 194 -4.60 -19.29 2.86
CA GLY A 194 -5.58 -18.20 2.74
C GLY A 194 -5.56 -17.15 3.86
N ILE A 195 -4.68 -17.24 4.86
CA ILE A 195 -4.52 -16.23 5.92
C ILE A 195 -3.71 -15.05 5.38
N LYS A 196 -4.23 -13.83 5.55
CA LYS A 196 -3.54 -12.55 5.24
C LYS A 196 -3.77 -11.57 6.40
N GLY A 197 -2.71 -10.92 6.85
CA GLY A 197 -2.81 -9.83 7.82
C GLY A 197 -1.49 -9.50 8.50
N LEU A 198 -1.56 -8.91 9.68
CA LEU A 198 -0.43 -8.66 10.58
C LEU A 198 -0.35 -9.72 11.67
N LEU A 199 0.86 -10.09 12.06
CA LEU A 199 1.15 -10.79 13.32
C LEU A 199 2.00 -9.87 14.20
N VAL A 200 1.54 -9.65 15.42
CA VAL A 200 2.18 -8.76 16.39
C VAL A 200 2.85 -9.61 17.47
N ARG A 201 4.12 -9.31 17.74
CA ARG A 201 4.96 -10.03 18.69
C ARG A 201 4.56 -9.70 20.12
N TYR A 202 4.26 -10.74 20.90
CA TYR A 202 3.95 -10.65 22.33
C TYR A 202 4.93 -11.51 23.14
N PRO A 203 5.34 -11.09 24.35
CA PRO A 203 6.07 -11.95 25.27
C PRO A 203 5.37 -13.30 25.45
N ASP A 204 6.11 -14.42 25.47
CA ASP A 204 5.54 -15.78 25.45
C ASP A 204 4.47 -16.01 26.53
N ASP A 205 4.73 -15.61 27.77
CA ASP A 205 3.76 -15.74 28.87
C ASP A 205 2.48 -14.94 28.59
N LYS A 206 2.62 -13.73 28.06
CA LYS A 206 1.49 -12.85 27.72
C LYS A 206 0.72 -13.40 26.53
N PHE A 207 1.40 -13.88 25.50
CA PHE A 207 0.78 -14.54 24.35
C PHE A 207 -0.05 -15.76 24.80
N ALA A 208 0.52 -16.60 25.67
CA ALA A 208 -0.16 -17.77 26.21
C ALA A 208 -1.37 -17.39 27.05
N GLU A 209 -1.28 -16.34 27.89
CA GLU A 209 -2.37 -15.79 28.70
C GLU A 209 -3.52 -15.28 27.81
N LEU A 210 -3.22 -14.45 26.81
CA LEU A 210 -4.22 -13.88 25.89
C LEU A 210 -4.94 -14.98 25.10
N CYS A 211 -4.18 -15.95 24.59
CA CYS A 211 -4.76 -17.11 23.90
C CYS A 211 -5.62 -17.96 24.84
N ALA A 212 -5.19 -18.16 26.09
CA ALA A 212 -5.93 -18.95 27.07
C ALA A 212 -7.24 -18.26 27.47
N LYS A 213 -7.22 -16.93 27.63
CA LYS A 213 -8.41 -16.10 27.89
C LYS A 213 -9.46 -16.24 26.78
N HIS A 214 -9.04 -16.32 25.53
CA HIS A 214 -9.94 -16.54 24.40
C HIS A 214 -10.49 -17.97 24.33
N ARG A 215 -9.69 -18.97 24.70
CA ARG A 215 -10.07 -20.38 24.63
C ARG A 215 -10.83 -20.89 25.86
N GLY A 216 -10.66 -20.24 27.01
CA GLY A 216 -11.14 -20.74 28.31
C GLY A 216 -10.30 -21.90 28.88
N ILE A 217 -9.18 -22.26 28.24
CA ILE A 217 -8.26 -23.33 28.67
C ILE A 217 -6.80 -22.89 28.44
N PRO A 218 -5.82 -23.46 29.17
CA PRO A 218 -4.41 -23.14 28.98
C PRO A 218 -3.95 -23.35 27.52
N THR A 219 -3.13 -22.43 27.03
CA THR A 219 -2.53 -22.51 25.70
C THR A 219 -1.41 -23.54 25.71
N PRO A 220 -1.44 -24.57 24.83
CA PRO A 220 -0.34 -25.51 24.67
C PRO A 220 0.95 -24.78 24.26
N PRO A 221 2.13 -25.18 24.77
CA PRO A 221 3.41 -24.58 24.39
C PRO A 221 3.75 -24.70 22.90
N SER A 222 3.10 -25.59 22.16
CA SER A 222 3.28 -25.77 20.71
C SER A 222 2.63 -24.66 19.88
N ILE A 223 1.73 -23.85 20.45
CA ILE A 223 1.10 -22.76 19.70
C ILE A 223 2.11 -21.63 19.50
N LYS A 224 2.43 -21.34 18.24
CA LYS A 224 3.40 -20.32 17.84
C LYS A 224 2.74 -19.01 17.42
N MET A 225 1.51 -19.09 16.90
CA MET A 225 0.77 -17.92 16.42
C MET A 225 -0.74 -18.05 16.66
N ALA A 226 -1.40 -16.92 16.74
CA ALA A 226 -2.85 -16.81 16.77
C ALA A 226 -3.34 -15.91 15.62
N TYR A 227 -4.28 -16.40 14.83
CA TYR A 227 -4.91 -15.67 13.73
C TYR A 227 -6.41 -15.51 13.97
N ARG A 228 -7.07 -14.67 13.18
CA ARG A 228 -8.49 -14.33 13.35
C ARG A 228 -9.33 -14.68 12.12
N PRO A 229 -10.66 -14.87 12.28
CA PRO A 229 -11.58 -15.06 11.15
C PRO A 229 -11.47 -13.95 10.09
N SER A 230 -11.26 -12.70 10.49
CA SER A 230 -11.03 -11.57 9.58
C SER A 230 -9.79 -11.76 8.68
N MET A 231 -8.76 -12.48 9.15
CA MET A 231 -7.54 -12.76 8.40
C MET A 231 -7.72 -13.92 7.41
N LEU A 232 -8.59 -14.88 7.71
CA LEU A 232 -8.81 -16.09 6.90
C LEU A 232 -9.68 -15.77 5.67
N LYS A 233 -9.04 -15.71 4.50
CA LYS A 233 -9.70 -15.34 3.25
C LYS A 233 -10.26 -16.53 2.46
N TYR A 234 -9.68 -17.71 2.67
CA TYR A 234 -10.12 -19.03 2.20
C TYR A 234 -9.39 -20.12 3.01
N SER A 235 -9.88 -21.36 2.99
CA SER A 235 -9.31 -22.48 3.75
C SER A 235 -8.21 -23.21 2.97
N GLY A 236 -7.35 -23.97 3.68
CA GLY A 236 -6.28 -24.76 3.07
C GLY A 236 -5.10 -23.94 2.53
N GLY A 237 -4.29 -24.60 1.69
CA GLY A 237 -3.04 -24.07 1.13
C GLY A 237 -1.81 -24.35 1.98
N PRO A 238 -0.64 -23.79 1.62
CA PRO A 238 0.62 -24.08 2.30
C PRO A 238 0.66 -23.55 3.73
N THR A 239 1.27 -24.32 4.61
CA THR A 239 1.46 -24.02 6.04
C THR A 239 2.66 -23.12 6.31
N ALA A 240 3.56 -23.00 5.34
CA ALA A 240 4.71 -22.12 5.42
C ALA A 240 4.27 -20.66 5.57
N LEU A 241 4.82 -19.97 6.58
CA LEU A 241 4.60 -18.56 6.76
C LEU A 241 5.36 -17.78 5.69
N GLU A 242 4.74 -16.78 5.10
CA GLU A 242 5.34 -15.95 4.06
C GLU A 242 5.32 -14.48 4.51
N LEU A 243 6.50 -13.87 4.59
CA LEU A 243 6.65 -12.47 4.98
C LEU A 243 6.51 -11.58 3.75
N ASN A 244 5.62 -10.61 3.81
CA ASN A 244 5.52 -9.55 2.81
C ASN A 244 6.31 -8.31 3.20
N ASP A 245 6.24 -7.93 4.47
CA ASP A 245 7.01 -6.82 5.05
C ASP A 245 7.00 -6.93 6.58
N CYS A 246 7.70 -6.03 7.28
CA CYS A 246 7.78 -5.99 8.74
C CYS A 246 8.05 -4.57 9.28
N SER A 247 7.67 -4.32 10.53
CA SER A 247 7.98 -3.06 11.21
C SER A 247 9.49 -2.80 11.31
N ARG A 248 9.88 -1.54 11.18
CA ARG A 248 11.25 -1.04 11.33
C ARG A 248 11.23 0.36 11.93
N CYS A 249 12.38 0.84 12.42
CA CYS A 249 12.50 2.23 12.86
C CYS A 249 12.07 3.17 11.73
N PRO A 250 10.97 3.94 11.90
CA PRO A 250 10.43 4.74 10.82
C PRO A 250 11.23 6.02 10.66
N THR A 251 11.34 6.50 9.43
CA THR A 251 11.83 7.85 9.13
C THR A 251 10.71 8.88 9.32
N SER A 252 11.09 10.16 9.27
CA SER A 252 10.12 11.26 9.26
C SER A 252 9.19 11.15 8.07
N ALA A 253 7.88 11.29 8.29
CA ALA A 253 6.90 11.21 7.22
C ALA A 253 6.90 12.48 6.36
N ARG A 254 6.22 12.36 5.22
CA ARG A 254 6.11 13.42 4.22
C ARG A 254 4.64 13.69 3.93
N LEU A 255 4.24 14.95 4.00
CA LEU A 255 2.92 15.39 3.61
C LEU A 255 2.89 15.53 2.08
N ASN A 256 2.03 14.76 1.44
CA ASN A 256 1.69 14.98 0.04
C ASN A 256 0.69 16.15 -0.09
N ALA A 257 0.49 16.64 -1.32
CA ALA A 257 -0.46 17.73 -1.59
C ALA A 257 -1.87 17.44 -1.05
N GLN A 258 -2.31 16.17 -1.12
CA GLN A 258 -3.62 15.74 -0.61
C GLN A 258 -3.76 15.97 0.90
N PHE A 259 -2.75 15.58 1.69
CA PHE A 259 -2.75 15.81 3.15
C PHE A 259 -2.63 17.30 3.48
N ILE A 260 -1.85 18.07 2.72
CA ILE A 260 -1.77 19.53 2.88
C ILE A 260 -3.16 20.16 2.69
N ILE A 261 -3.89 19.78 1.63
CA ILE A 261 -5.27 20.24 1.40
C ILE A 261 -6.18 19.88 2.58
N MET A 262 -6.07 18.66 3.13
CA MET A 262 -6.87 18.23 4.30
C MET A 262 -6.59 19.08 5.53
N LEU A 263 -5.32 19.28 5.86
CA LEU A 263 -4.90 20.06 7.03
C LEU A 263 -5.29 21.53 6.90
N LEU A 264 -5.15 22.12 5.71
CA LEU A 264 -5.68 23.46 5.42
C LEU A 264 -7.20 23.52 5.59
N THR A 265 -7.93 22.48 5.16
CA THR A 265 -9.39 22.38 5.34
C THR A 265 -9.78 22.28 6.81
N LEU A 266 -8.94 21.65 7.64
CA LEU A 266 -9.09 21.57 9.10
C LEU A 266 -8.64 22.86 9.83
N GLY A 267 -8.21 23.89 9.10
CA GLY A 267 -7.86 25.20 9.65
C GLY A 267 -6.39 25.35 10.07
N ILE A 268 -5.50 24.43 9.70
CA ILE A 268 -4.06 24.66 9.83
C ILE A 268 -3.67 25.79 8.88
N ASN A 269 -2.88 26.74 9.37
CA ASN A 269 -2.54 27.92 8.60
C ASN A 269 -1.52 27.60 7.49
N ILE A 270 -1.66 28.25 6.33
CA ILE A 270 -0.75 28.07 5.19
C ILE A 270 0.70 28.45 5.55
N GLU A 271 0.89 29.44 6.43
CA GLU A 271 2.22 29.87 6.86
C GLU A 271 3.01 28.72 7.56
N THR A 272 2.33 27.74 8.16
CA THR A 272 2.97 26.53 8.70
C THR A 272 3.66 25.74 7.59
N PHE A 273 2.96 25.53 6.46
CA PHE A 273 3.50 24.81 5.31
C PHE A 273 4.55 25.63 4.55
N GLU A 274 4.41 26.96 4.50
CA GLU A 274 5.44 27.83 3.91
C GLU A 274 6.75 27.77 4.71
N LYS A 275 6.66 27.72 6.04
CA LYS A 275 7.85 27.52 6.90
C LYS A 275 8.52 26.17 6.62
N MET A 276 7.74 25.08 6.59
CA MET A 276 8.25 23.74 6.27
C MET A 276 8.88 23.67 4.87
N LEU A 277 8.24 24.32 3.90
CA LEU A 277 8.77 24.41 2.54
C LEU A 277 10.10 25.17 2.52
N LYS A 278 10.18 26.31 3.21
CA LYS A 278 11.41 27.10 3.31
C LYS A 278 12.56 26.29 3.93
N GLU A 279 12.31 25.62 5.05
CA GLU A 279 13.31 24.75 5.70
C GLU A 279 13.81 23.66 4.75
N HIS A 280 12.91 23.08 3.96
CA HIS A 280 13.28 22.08 2.95
C HIS A 280 14.08 22.70 1.79
N LEU A 281 13.72 23.88 1.30
CA LEU A 281 14.47 24.60 0.27
C LEU A 281 15.88 24.96 0.75
N ASP A 282 16.03 25.37 2.02
CA ASP A 282 17.34 25.65 2.62
C ASP A 282 18.22 24.39 2.63
N ILE A 283 17.67 23.22 2.98
CA ILE A 283 18.37 21.92 2.91
C ILE A 283 18.82 21.60 1.47
N ILE A 284 17.93 21.77 0.48
CA ILE A 284 18.27 21.55 -0.93
C ILE A 284 19.37 22.52 -1.38
N GLY A 285 19.33 23.77 -0.93
CA GLY A 285 20.34 24.80 -1.18
C GLY A 285 21.74 24.39 -0.70
N CYS A 286 21.83 23.68 0.42
CA CYS A 286 23.09 23.21 1.00
C CYS A 286 23.74 22.04 0.25
N ILE A 287 22.99 21.26 -0.54
CA ILE A 287 23.48 20.02 -1.21
C ILE A 287 24.79 20.24 -2.00
N THR A 288 24.97 21.39 -2.64
CA THR A 288 26.12 21.65 -3.50
C THR A 288 27.38 22.07 -2.74
N HIS A 289 27.29 22.39 -1.45
CA HIS A 289 28.39 22.97 -0.68
C HIS A 289 28.63 22.28 0.68
N ASP A 290 27.69 21.45 1.14
CA ASP A 290 27.79 20.71 2.38
C ASP A 290 27.69 19.20 2.09
N ARG A 291 28.84 18.51 2.21
CA ARG A 291 28.96 17.08 1.96
C ARG A 291 28.06 16.26 2.88
N ASP A 292 27.96 16.64 4.15
CA ASP A 292 27.20 15.89 5.15
C ASP A 292 25.70 16.03 4.91
N VAL A 293 25.23 17.24 4.55
CA VAL A 293 23.84 17.44 4.11
C VAL A 293 23.54 16.62 2.86
N ALA A 294 24.40 16.66 1.84
CA ALA A 294 24.22 15.91 0.61
C ALA A 294 24.19 14.39 0.86
N LEU A 295 25.08 13.87 1.71
CA LEU A 295 25.11 12.45 2.11
C LEU A 295 23.84 12.04 2.87
N ARG A 296 23.38 12.83 3.85
CA ARG A 296 22.12 12.55 4.58
C ARG A 296 20.91 12.56 3.64
N TYR A 297 20.90 13.48 2.68
CA TYR A 297 19.87 13.54 1.66
C TYR A 297 19.82 12.28 0.80
N LEU A 298 20.98 11.85 0.28
CA LEU A 298 21.13 10.65 -0.55
C LEU A 298 20.91 9.33 0.20
N LYS A 299 21.21 9.27 1.51
CA LYS A 299 20.87 8.13 2.37
C LYS A 299 19.37 7.94 2.57
N GLY A 300 18.54 8.89 2.12
CA GLY A 300 17.10 8.88 2.37
C GLY A 300 16.74 9.35 3.77
N GLU A 301 17.69 9.89 4.53
CA GLU A 301 17.44 10.49 5.84
C GLU A 301 16.76 11.85 5.69
N LEU A 302 17.06 12.59 4.62
CA LEU A 302 16.38 13.83 4.29
C LEU A 302 15.36 13.60 3.18
N ASP A 303 15.68 13.08 1.97
CA ASP A 303 14.70 13.13 0.86
C ASP A 303 14.91 12.23 -0.39
N ALA A 304 15.86 11.29 -0.44
CA ALA A 304 16.13 10.53 -1.66
C ALA A 304 14.89 9.78 -2.19
N SER A 305 14.27 10.32 -3.25
CA SER A 305 13.31 9.60 -4.07
C SER A 305 14.06 8.78 -5.09
N ASP A 306 13.85 7.47 -5.04
CA ASP A 306 14.38 6.45 -5.94
C ASP A 306 15.90 6.24 -5.90
N HIS A 307 16.31 4.98 -5.71
CA HIS A 307 17.67 4.50 -5.92
C HIS A 307 17.98 4.45 -7.44
N ASP A 308 17.84 5.57 -8.14
CA ASP A 308 18.33 5.65 -9.50
C ASP A 308 19.86 5.56 -9.49
N THR A 309 20.43 5.06 -10.58
CA THR A 309 21.88 4.89 -10.73
C THR A 309 22.61 6.22 -10.57
N PHE A 310 21.98 7.34 -10.93
CA PHE A 310 22.57 8.67 -10.84
C PHE A 310 22.82 9.09 -9.39
N GLY A 311 21.84 8.91 -8.50
CA GLY A 311 22.00 9.19 -7.07
C GLY A 311 23.05 8.30 -6.42
N GLN A 312 23.15 7.03 -6.83
CA GLN A 312 24.20 6.12 -6.35
C GLN A 312 25.59 6.59 -6.74
N ASP A 313 25.78 7.09 -7.98
CA ASP A 313 27.05 7.66 -8.41
C ASP A 313 27.44 8.88 -7.57
N VAL A 314 26.51 9.82 -7.35
CA VAL A 314 26.76 11.01 -6.52
C VAL A 314 27.12 10.58 -5.10
N TYR A 315 26.39 9.61 -4.54
CA TYR A 315 26.67 9.08 -3.21
C TYR A 315 28.07 8.47 -3.10
N ALA A 316 28.50 7.69 -4.11
CA ALA A 316 29.84 7.11 -4.16
C ALA A 316 30.93 8.19 -4.23
N LEU A 317 30.74 9.23 -5.05
CA LEU A 317 31.69 10.35 -5.14
C LEU A 317 31.85 11.07 -3.80
N LEU A 318 30.74 11.30 -3.09
CA LEU A 318 30.78 11.95 -1.78
C LEU A 318 31.46 11.08 -0.71
N LEU A 319 31.20 9.76 -0.71
CA LEU A 319 31.85 8.82 0.21
C LEU A 319 33.34 8.64 -0.07
N ALA A 320 33.77 8.81 -1.33
CA ALA A 320 35.18 8.83 -1.70
C ALA A 320 35.88 10.16 -1.37
N TYR A 321 35.18 11.10 -0.71
CA TYR A 321 35.71 12.40 -0.28
C TYR A 321 36.27 13.26 -1.43
N HIS A 322 35.74 13.11 -2.64
CA HIS A 322 36.07 14.02 -3.74
C HIS A 322 35.76 15.48 -3.35
N ASP A 323 36.61 16.40 -3.79
CA ASP A 323 36.40 17.84 -3.58
C ASP A 323 35.07 18.27 -4.23
N LEU A 324 34.22 18.96 -3.48
CA LEU A 324 32.92 19.42 -3.98
C LEU A 324 33.06 20.50 -5.06
N SER A 325 34.21 21.18 -5.09
CA SER A 325 34.57 22.20 -6.06
C SER A 325 35.21 21.63 -7.33
N GLU A 326 35.51 20.33 -7.36
CA GLU A 326 35.99 19.67 -8.57
C GLU A 326 34.90 19.78 -9.65
N PRO A 327 35.22 20.22 -10.89
CA PRO A 327 34.23 20.55 -11.90
C PRO A 327 33.18 19.48 -12.19
N TYR A 328 33.57 18.20 -12.24
CA TYR A 328 32.63 17.10 -12.49
C TYR A 328 31.72 16.84 -11.28
N VAL A 329 32.27 16.85 -10.07
CA VAL A 329 31.53 16.68 -8.81
C VAL A 329 30.55 17.83 -8.60
N GLU A 330 31.00 19.08 -8.78
CA GLU A 330 30.16 20.27 -8.66
C GLU A 330 29.01 20.21 -9.66
N TRP A 331 29.30 19.85 -10.92
CA TRP A 331 28.28 19.67 -11.95
C TRP A 331 27.26 18.60 -11.56
N LYS A 332 27.70 17.42 -11.10
CA LYS A 332 26.83 16.33 -10.63
C LYS A 332 25.93 16.78 -9.47
N LEU A 333 26.47 17.51 -8.50
CA LEU A 333 25.71 18.02 -7.35
C LEU A 333 24.67 19.06 -7.76
N LYS A 334 24.99 19.97 -8.68
CA LYS A 334 24.03 20.93 -9.24
C LYS A 334 22.89 20.24 -10.00
N GLN A 335 23.20 19.19 -10.78
CA GLN A 335 22.17 18.37 -11.43
C GLN A 335 21.28 17.65 -10.41
N PHE A 336 21.89 17.06 -9.37
CA PHE A 336 21.16 16.41 -8.30
C PHE A 336 20.22 17.39 -7.58
N GLN A 337 20.71 18.59 -7.23
CA GLN A 337 19.93 19.66 -6.63
C GLN A 337 18.75 20.09 -7.52
N ALA A 338 18.97 20.26 -8.82
CA ALA A 338 17.91 20.60 -9.78
C ALA A 338 16.80 19.53 -9.82
N LEU A 339 17.18 18.25 -9.78
CA LEU A 339 16.22 17.15 -9.70
C LEU A 339 15.40 17.19 -8.40
N GLN A 340 16.00 17.61 -7.28
CA GLN A 340 15.30 17.78 -6.01
C GLN A 340 14.27 18.90 -6.06
N TYR A 341 14.63 20.09 -6.59
CA TYR A 341 13.65 21.16 -6.78
C TYR A 341 12.49 20.73 -7.70
N LYS A 342 12.78 20.02 -8.79
CA LYS A 342 11.76 19.49 -9.70
C LYS A 342 10.85 18.47 -9.02
N SER A 343 11.43 17.57 -8.22
CA SER A 343 10.68 16.56 -7.45
C SER A 343 9.76 17.25 -6.44
N LEU A 344 10.28 18.22 -5.68
CA LEU A 344 9.54 19.01 -4.69
C LEU A 344 8.40 19.81 -5.33
N TYR A 345 8.64 20.48 -6.47
CA TYR A 345 7.60 21.20 -7.20
C TYR A 345 6.48 20.25 -7.69
N LYS A 346 6.85 19.10 -8.26
CA LYS A 346 5.91 18.14 -8.84
C LYS A 346 5.09 17.39 -7.80
N LYS A 347 5.74 16.89 -6.75
CA LYS A 347 5.13 16.01 -5.73
C LYS A 347 4.61 16.79 -4.53
N LEU A 348 5.19 17.96 -4.22
CA LEU A 348 4.96 18.76 -3.02
C LEU A 348 4.94 17.89 -1.76
N ASN A 349 6.01 17.11 -1.59
CA ASN A 349 6.21 16.13 -0.52
C ASN A 349 6.97 16.75 0.66
N LEU A 350 6.30 17.60 1.44
CA LEU A 350 6.93 18.33 2.55
C LEU A 350 7.28 17.39 3.71
N ARG A 351 8.54 17.40 4.14
CA ARG A 351 9.01 16.63 5.29
C ARG A 351 8.42 17.22 6.58
N VAL A 352 8.00 16.35 7.50
CA VAL A 352 7.58 16.74 8.86
C VAL A 352 8.43 15.97 9.87
N GLU A 353 9.31 16.66 10.59
CA GLU A 353 10.30 16.00 11.45
C GLU A 353 9.66 15.21 12.59
N GLU A 354 8.60 15.73 13.19
CA GLU A 354 7.87 15.11 14.31
C GLU A 354 6.73 14.21 13.83
N SER A 355 7.02 13.33 12.87
CA SER A 355 6.02 12.43 12.28
C SER A 355 6.58 11.09 11.78
N CYS A 356 5.72 10.11 11.49
CA CYS A 356 6.10 8.85 10.83
C CYS A 356 4.90 8.17 10.16
N TYR A 357 5.21 7.21 9.28
CA TYR A 357 4.29 6.13 8.92
C TYR A 357 4.64 4.87 9.73
N VAL A 358 3.64 4.27 10.35
CA VAL A 358 3.80 3.05 11.17
C VAL A 358 2.58 2.14 11.01
N TYR A 359 2.77 0.83 11.12
CA TYR A 359 1.66 -0.12 11.13
C TYR A 359 0.71 0.14 12.30
N GLY A 360 -0.58 0.04 12.02
CA GLY A 360 -1.61 -0.03 13.05
C GLY A 360 -1.65 -1.42 13.69
N VAL A 361 -1.76 -1.47 15.01
CA VAL A 361 -2.03 -2.70 15.77
C VAL A 361 -3.07 -2.43 16.84
N VAL A 362 -3.57 -3.50 17.47
CA VAL A 362 -4.59 -3.43 18.51
C VAL A 362 -4.00 -3.72 19.89
N ASP A 363 -4.48 -2.99 20.89
CA ASP A 363 -4.23 -3.28 22.29
C ASP A 363 -5.05 -4.51 22.72
N GLU A 364 -4.42 -5.69 22.70
CA GLU A 364 -5.06 -6.96 23.10
C GLU A 364 -5.39 -7.00 24.60
N ASP A 365 -4.59 -6.33 25.42
CA ASP A 365 -4.73 -6.31 26.87
C ASP A 365 -5.92 -5.45 27.33
N GLY A 366 -6.33 -4.45 26.55
CA GLY A 366 -7.35 -3.49 26.92
C GLY A 366 -6.85 -2.53 28.00
N ILE A 367 -5.63 -2.05 27.83
CA ILE A 367 -4.97 -1.04 28.66
C ILE A 367 -5.46 0.36 28.31
N LEU A 368 -5.44 0.73 27.03
CA LEU A 368 -5.73 2.07 26.52
C LEU A 368 -7.22 2.42 26.64
N GLU A 369 -7.54 3.65 27.02
CA GLU A 369 -8.89 4.19 26.91
C GLU A 369 -9.27 4.52 25.46
N GLY A 370 -10.55 4.76 25.18
CA GLY A 370 -11.09 4.76 23.81
C GLY A 370 -10.48 5.78 22.84
N ASP A 371 -9.93 6.90 23.33
CA ASP A 371 -9.24 7.94 22.55
C ASP A 371 -7.71 7.91 22.71
N GLU A 372 -7.19 6.92 23.44
CA GLU A 372 -5.77 6.76 23.70
C GLU A 372 -5.09 5.84 22.68
N VAL A 373 -3.83 6.17 22.41
CA VAL A 373 -2.92 5.35 21.61
C VAL A 373 -1.58 5.18 22.32
N PHE A 374 -0.86 4.11 22.00
CA PHE A 374 0.52 3.92 22.43
C PHE A 374 1.44 3.88 21.22
N ILE A 375 2.54 4.65 21.29
CA ILE A 375 3.53 4.75 20.21
C ILE A 375 4.91 4.81 20.85
N ASN A 376 5.76 3.86 20.46
CA ASN A 376 7.14 3.78 20.92
C ASN A 376 8.09 3.59 19.74
N LEU A 377 8.99 4.55 19.58
CA LEU A 377 9.96 4.66 18.49
C LEU A 377 11.38 4.59 19.06
N PRO A 378 11.84 3.42 19.55
CA PRO A 378 13.20 3.27 20.07
C PRO A 378 14.24 3.60 18.98
N GLY A 379 15.36 4.21 19.36
CA GLY A 379 16.35 4.71 18.39
C GLY A 379 15.94 6.00 17.66
N ARG A 380 14.76 6.56 17.96
CA ARG A 380 14.30 7.87 17.50
C ARG A 380 13.80 8.69 18.69
N THR A 381 12.50 8.96 18.77
CA THR A 381 11.89 9.82 19.81
C THR A 381 11.57 9.05 21.10
N GLY A 382 11.68 7.72 21.10
CA GLY A 382 11.20 6.90 22.23
C GLY A 382 9.67 6.89 22.31
N VAL A 383 9.12 6.96 23.52
CA VAL A 383 7.67 6.96 23.73
C VAL A 383 7.09 8.34 23.43
N VAL A 384 6.14 8.40 22.51
CA VAL A 384 5.43 9.64 22.16
C VAL A 384 4.34 9.93 23.18
N LEU A 385 4.18 11.19 23.58
CA LEU A 385 3.23 11.64 24.59
C LEU A 385 2.42 12.84 24.12
N GLY A 386 1.18 12.94 24.60
CA GLY A 386 0.32 14.10 24.36
C GLY A 386 -0.59 13.93 23.15
N ASN A 387 -1.07 15.04 22.59
CA ASN A 387 -1.96 14.98 21.44
C ASN A 387 -1.18 14.57 20.19
N VAL A 388 -1.75 13.67 19.40
CA VAL A 388 -1.24 13.28 18.09
C VAL A 388 -2.34 13.37 17.04
N LEU A 389 -1.96 13.64 15.80
CA LEU A 389 -2.84 13.57 14.65
C LEU A 389 -2.51 12.30 13.85
N VAL A 390 -3.55 11.51 13.56
CA VAL A 390 -3.43 10.23 12.86
C VAL A 390 -4.33 10.23 11.63
N ALA A 391 -3.84 9.70 10.51
CA ALA A 391 -4.60 9.53 9.28
C ALA A 391 -4.04 8.38 8.42
N ARG A 392 -4.88 7.83 7.52
CA ARG A 392 -4.44 6.87 6.50
C ARG A 392 -4.30 7.55 5.14
N ASN A 393 -3.28 7.20 4.37
CA ASN A 393 -3.04 7.76 3.03
C ASN A 393 -3.42 6.71 1.97
N PRO A 394 -4.27 7.03 0.96
CA PRO A 394 -4.96 8.30 0.70
C PRO A 394 -6.18 8.56 1.59
N SER A 395 -6.50 9.83 1.79
CA SER A 395 -7.63 10.34 2.58
C SER A 395 -8.38 11.40 1.80
N TYR A 396 -9.70 11.25 1.62
CA TYR A 396 -10.50 12.16 0.77
C TYR A 396 -11.49 13.02 1.56
N SER A 397 -11.62 12.78 2.86
CA SER A 397 -12.43 13.59 3.77
C SER A 397 -11.58 14.16 4.91
N PRO A 398 -11.79 15.42 5.33
CA PRO A 398 -11.19 15.94 6.56
C PRO A 398 -11.55 15.12 7.80
N GLY A 399 -12.71 14.43 7.78
CA GLY A 399 -13.15 13.54 8.86
C GLY A 399 -12.37 12.23 8.98
N ASP A 400 -11.50 11.91 8.01
CA ASP A 400 -10.61 10.75 8.06
C ASP A 400 -9.38 11.00 8.95
N PHE A 401 -9.15 12.25 9.37
CA PHE A 401 -8.09 12.62 10.31
C PHE A 401 -8.61 12.52 11.74
N ARG A 402 -7.81 11.94 12.64
CA ARG A 402 -8.17 11.72 14.04
C ARG A 402 -7.15 12.34 14.97
N LYS A 403 -7.61 13.23 15.84
CA LYS A 403 -6.85 13.67 17.01
C LYS A 403 -7.03 12.64 18.12
N LEU A 404 -5.93 12.06 18.58
CA LEU A 404 -5.88 11.04 19.64
C LEU A 404 -4.88 11.45 20.71
N ARG A 405 -4.89 10.77 21.86
CA ARG A 405 -3.95 11.03 22.96
C ARG A 405 -2.93 9.91 23.09
N ALA A 406 -1.69 10.18 22.76
CA ALA A 406 -0.58 9.28 23.01
C ALA A 406 -0.23 9.25 24.51
N VAL A 407 -0.21 8.05 25.08
CA VAL A 407 0.06 7.82 26.50
C VAL A 407 1.20 6.82 26.69
N HIS A 408 1.83 6.87 27.86
CA HIS A 408 2.85 5.90 28.24
C HIS A 408 2.28 4.90 29.25
N ASP A 409 2.29 3.62 28.89
CA ASP A 409 2.04 2.52 29.82
C ASP A 409 3.15 1.45 29.67
N PRO A 410 3.90 1.14 30.74
CA PRO A 410 4.99 0.16 30.69
C PRO A 410 4.57 -1.25 30.26
N ARG A 411 3.29 -1.62 30.40
CA ARG A 411 2.76 -2.93 29.98
C ARG A 411 2.71 -3.08 28.46
N LEU A 412 2.72 -1.96 27.72
CA LEU A 412 2.72 -1.90 26.26
C LEU A 412 4.14 -1.74 25.67
N LYS A 413 5.20 -1.69 26.49
CA LYS A 413 6.59 -1.43 26.06
C LYS A 413 7.14 -2.38 24.99
N HIS A 414 6.55 -3.56 24.86
CA HIS A 414 6.92 -4.57 23.88
C HIS A 414 6.48 -4.18 22.46
N HIS A 415 5.48 -3.31 22.33
CA HIS A 415 5.12 -2.69 21.07
C HIS A 415 6.17 -1.65 20.68
N LYS A 416 6.87 -1.90 19.57
CA LYS A 416 7.84 -0.97 18.99
C LYS A 416 7.51 -0.72 17.53
N HIS A 417 7.76 0.50 17.07
CA HIS A 417 7.63 0.88 15.66
C HIS A 417 6.24 0.61 15.05
N CYS A 418 5.20 0.74 15.87
CA CYS A 418 3.79 0.62 15.51
C CYS A 418 2.97 1.62 16.32
N ILE A 419 1.74 1.89 15.87
CA ILE A 419 0.73 2.60 16.65
C ILE A 419 -0.28 1.59 17.18
N VAL A 420 -0.46 1.56 18.50
CA VAL A 420 -1.42 0.68 19.18
C VAL A 420 -2.72 1.43 19.38
N PHE A 421 -3.81 0.92 18.81
CA PHE A 421 -5.16 1.46 18.97
C PHE A 421 -5.92 0.74 20.08
N SER A 422 -6.74 1.49 20.81
CA SER A 422 -7.59 0.95 21.86
C SER A 422 -8.71 0.05 21.32
N ARG A 423 -8.91 -1.08 22.01
CA ARG A 423 -10.10 -1.95 21.86
C ARG A 423 -11.31 -1.50 22.70
N LYS A 424 -11.20 -0.39 23.45
CA LYS A 424 -12.29 0.17 24.28
C LYS A 424 -13.07 1.28 23.57
N ALA A 425 -12.64 1.69 22.38
CA ALA A 425 -13.34 2.69 21.60
C ALA A 425 -14.76 2.20 21.22
N SER A 426 -15.71 3.13 21.08
CA SER A 426 -17.08 2.80 20.69
C SER A 426 -17.22 2.28 19.25
N HIS A 427 -16.16 2.47 18.47
CA HIS A 427 -16.01 2.08 17.07
C HIS A 427 -14.54 1.78 16.79
N SER A 428 -14.25 1.07 15.70
CA SER A 428 -12.88 0.85 15.24
C SER A 428 -12.25 2.17 14.75
N ILE A 429 -11.17 2.58 15.40
CA ILE A 429 -10.41 3.78 15.03
C ILE A 429 -9.78 3.64 13.63
N PRO A 430 -9.12 2.51 13.28
CA PRO A 430 -8.71 2.20 11.90
C PRO A 430 -9.82 2.40 10.86
N ASP A 431 -10.98 1.76 11.06
CA ASP A 431 -12.11 1.84 10.13
C ASP A 431 -12.51 3.30 9.89
N SER A 432 -12.53 4.11 10.95
CA SER A 432 -12.85 5.55 10.89
C SER A 432 -11.89 6.40 10.03
N MET A 433 -10.75 5.88 9.58
CA MET A 433 -9.75 6.60 8.77
C MET A 433 -9.67 6.03 7.35
N ALA A 434 -10.46 6.60 6.45
CA ALA A 434 -10.58 6.18 5.05
C ALA A 434 -10.98 4.71 4.84
N SER A 435 -11.70 4.06 5.77
CA SER A 435 -11.99 2.61 5.78
C SER A 435 -10.72 1.76 5.99
N GLY A 436 -9.94 2.14 7.00
CA GLY A 436 -8.73 1.46 7.45
C GLY A 436 -8.98 0.10 8.09
N ASP A 437 -8.01 -0.80 7.97
CA ASP A 437 -7.94 -2.04 8.73
C ASP A 437 -6.54 -2.22 9.34
N LEU A 438 -6.27 -3.41 9.88
CA LEU A 438 -5.00 -3.79 10.48
C LEU A 438 -4.37 -4.98 9.73
N ASP A 439 -4.61 -5.12 8.42
CA ASP A 439 -4.10 -6.21 7.58
C ASP A 439 -2.76 -5.89 6.87
N GLY A 440 -2.27 -4.67 7.10
CA GLY A 440 -1.08 -4.11 6.49
C GLY A 440 -1.09 -2.59 6.33
N ASP A 441 -2.12 -1.90 6.79
CA ASP A 441 -2.19 -0.44 6.70
C ASP A 441 -1.11 0.25 7.57
N GLU A 442 -0.47 1.25 6.97
CA GLU A 442 0.37 2.21 7.67
C GLU A 442 -0.40 3.52 7.89
N TYR A 443 -0.26 4.05 9.10
CA TYR A 443 -0.89 5.29 9.53
C TYR A 443 0.15 6.38 9.62
N PHE A 444 -0.14 7.51 8.99
CA PHE A 444 0.56 8.76 9.28
C PHE A 444 0.24 9.17 10.70
N VAL A 445 1.28 9.42 11.49
CA VAL A 445 1.20 9.98 12.83
C VAL A 445 2.08 11.20 12.88
N THR A 446 1.58 12.32 13.38
CA THR A 446 2.39 13.48 13.75
C THR A 446 2.10 13.91 15.19
N TRP A 447 3.15 14.25 15.91
CA TRP A 447 3.09 14.92 17.22
C TRP A 447 3.57 16.37 17.15
N ASP A 448 3.77 16.90 15.93
CA ASP A 448 4.05 18.33 15.71
C ASP A 448 2.83 19.17 16.13
N PRO A 449 2.94 20.02 17.17
CA PRO A 449 1.82 20.81 17.65
C PRO A 449 1.29 21.81 16.61
N THR A 450 2.10 22.21 15.63
CA THR A 450 1.69 23.15 14.56
C THR A 450 0.79 22.50 13.52
N LEU A 451 0.73 21.16 13.48
CA LEU A 451 -0.11 20.39 12.58
C LEU A 451 -1.34 19.79 13.26
N ILE A 452 -1.52 19.98 14.57
CA ILE A 452 -2.68 19.46 15.30
C ILE A 452 -3.81 20.49 15.27
N PRO A 453 -4.94 20.22 14.59
CA PRO A 453 -6.04 21.17 14.52
C PRO A 453 -6.69 21.42 15.89
N SER A 454 -7.19 22.63 16.08
CA SER A 454 -8.02 22.99 17.24
C SER A 454 -9.41 22.35 17.17
N HIS A 455 -9.96 22.25 15.95
CA HIS A 455 -11.27 21.65 15.67
C HIS A 455 -11.12 20.50 14.68
N MET A 456 -11.68 19.34 15.03
CA MET A 456 -11.73 18.19 14.13
C MET A 456 -13.04 18.18 13.36
N ALA A 457 -12.98 17.79 12.09
CA ALA A 457 -14.18 17.46 11.34
C ALA A 457 -14.87 16.24 11.97
N THR A 458 -16.20 16.18 11.86
CA THR A 458 -16.93 14.99 12.28
C THR A 458 -16.57 13.83 11.35
N PRO A 459 -16.26 12.64 11.87
CA PRO A 459 -16.06 11.46 11.03
C PRO A 459 -17.26 11.28 10.10
N HIS A 460 -16.99 11.01 8.83
CA HIS A 460 -18.07 10.75 7.89
C HIS A 460 -18.83 9.51 8.35
N GLN A 461 -20.16 9.59 8.48
CA GLN A 461 -20.97 8.39 8.72
C GLN A 461 -20.85 7.50 7.48
N ARG A 462 -20.05 6.45 7.59
CA ARG A 462 -19.93 5.45 6.53
C ARG A 462 -21.10 4.49 6.65
N ALA A 463 -21.63 4.05 5.51
CA ALA A 463 -22.49 2.88 5.52
C ALA A 463 -21.71 1.72 6.16
N LEU A 464 -22.36 0.95 7.03
CA LEU A 464 -21.74 -0.15 7.78
C LEU A 464 -20.75 -0.92 6.89
N PRO A 465 -19.51 -1.17 7.37
CA PRO A 465 -18.48 -1.80 6.55
C PRO A 465 -18.98 -3.14 6.00
N ALA A 466 -18.45 -3.53 4.84
CA ALA A 466 -18.74 -4.84 4.26
C ALA A 466 -18.40 -6.00 5.22
N SER A 467 -17.53 -5.78 6.22
CA SER A 467 -17.23 -6.74 7.29
C SER A 467 -18.34 -6.87 8.35
N ALA A 468 -19.19 -5.84 8.50
CA ALA A 468 -20.41 -5.88 9.32
C ALA A 468 -21.61 -6.47 8.55
N THR A 469 -21.63 -6.38 7.21
CA THR A 469 -22.61 -7.08 6.37
C THR A 469 -22.18 -8.52 6.05
N ARG A 470 -21.86 -9.29 7.10
CA ARG A 470 -21.84 -10.76 7.00
C ARG A 470 -23.24 -11.38 6.91
N ALA A 471 -24.30 -10.58 6.76
CA ALA A 471 -25.67 -11.09 6.70
C ALA A 471 -26.67 -10.13 6.00
N SER A 472 -26.40 -9.57 4.81
CA SER A 472 -27.48 -9.02 3.96
C SER A 472 -27.07 -8.53 2.56
N VAL A 473 -25.94 -8.98 1.99
CA VAL A 473 -25.97 -9.12 0.53
C VAL A 473 -26.86 -10.32 0.32
N SER A 474 -28.17 -10.07 0.10
CA SER A 474 -29.05 -11.07 -0.52
C SER A 474 -28.20 -11.74 -1.57
N PRO A 475 -27.99 -13.08 -1.51
CA PRO A 475 -27.24 -13.73 -2.56
C PRO A 475 -27.94 -13.24 -3.81
N THR A 476 -27.23 -12.53 -4.67
CA THR A 476 -27.62 -12.52 -6.06
C THR A 476 -27.61 -14.00 -6.33
N ARG A 477 -28.80 -14.63 -6.26
CA ARG A 477 -28.99 -15.99 -6.71
C ARG A 477 -28.24 -15.96 -8.02
N ILE A 478 -27.17 -16.74 -8.13
CA ILE A 478 -26.55 -16.98 -9.42
C ILE A 478 -27.69 -17.63 -10.20
N THR A 479 -28.50 -16.79 -10.83
CA THR A 479 -29.66 -17.21 -11.58
C THR A 479 -29.06 -17.77 -12.85
N ARG A 480 -28.85 -19.09 -12.80
CA ARG A 480 -28.37 -20.00 -13.85
C ARG A 480 -26.85 -19.98 -14.10
N GLN A 481 -26.24 -21.15 -13.87
CA GLN A 481 -25.18 -21.79 -14.68
C GLN A 481 -24.27 -20.84 -15.50
N CYS A 482 -23.50 -19.96 -14.85
CA CYS A 482 -22.37 -19.31 -15.50
C CYS A 482 -21.11 -20.07 -15.07
N THR A 483 -20.28 -20.49 -16.02
CA THR A 483 -19.04 -21.21 -15.70
C THR A 483 -18.00 -20.25 -15.09
N LEU A 484 -16.99 -20.79 -14.39
CA LEU A 484 -15.88 -19.97 -13.85
C LEU A 484 -15.23 -19.15 -14.97
N GLU A 485 -15.11 -19.76 -16.14
CA GLU A 485 -14.57 -19.24 -17.38
C GLU A 485 -15.37 -18.03 -17.90
N GLU A 486 -16.69 -18.14 -18.00
CA GLU A 486 -17.54 -17.04 -18.44
C GLU A 486 -17.51 -15.87 -17.46
N ALA A 487 -17.59 -16.17 -16.15
CA ALA A 487 -17.50 -15.18 -15.10
C ALA A 487 -16.14 -14.47 -15.08
N ALA A 488 -15.05 -15.17 -15.43
CA ALA A 488 -13.72 -14.59 -15.60
C ALA A 488 -13.72 -13.55 -16.73
N ILE A 489 -14.33 -13.87 -17.87
CA ILE A 489 -14.37 -13.00 -19.04
C ILE A 489 -15.19 -11.74 -18.74
N ASP A 490 -16.37 -11.90 -18.14
CA ASP A 490 -17.23 -10.77 -17.74
C ASP A 490 -16.51 -9.87 -16.76
N THR A 491 -15.94 -10.44 -15.70
CA THR A 491 -15.19 -9.69 -14.69
C THR A 491 -13.97 -9.00 -15.28
N PHE A 492 -13.27 -9.63 -16.23
CA PHE A 492 -12.15 -9.00 -16.93
C PHE A 492 -12.63 -7.78 -17.69
N ILE A 493 -13.66 -7.89 -18.54
CA ILE A 493 -14.15 -6.78 -19.36
C ILE A 493 -14.65 -5.62 -18.51
N GLU A 494 -15.39 -5.91 -17.44
CA GLU A 494 -15.92 -4.87 -16.53
C GLU A 494 -14.82 -4.06 -15.82
N ASN A 495 -13.69 -4.69 -15.53
CA ASN A 495 -12.62 -4.10 -14.74
C ASN A 495 -11.37 -3.73 -15.58
N ALA A 496 -11.24 -4.28 -16.79
CA ALA A 496 -10.08 -4.12 -17.65
C ALA A 496 -9.87 -2.67 -17.98
N PHE A 497 -8.64 -2.22 -17.81
CA PHE A 497 -8.26 -0.84 -18.10
C PHE A 497 -9.04 0.22 -17.30
N SER A 498 -9.85 -0.18 -16.31
CA SER A 498 -10.61 0.74 -15.49
C SER A 498 -9.64 1.58 -14.67
N ARG A 499 -9.47 2.83 -15.11
CA ARG A 499 -8.75 3.88 -14.39
C ARG A 499 -9.69 4.75 -13.57
N LEU A 500 -10.91 4.26 -13.29
CA LEU A 500 -11.96 5.06 -12.66
C LEU A 500 -11.50 5.63 -11.32
N LEU A 501 -10.95 4.81 -10.43
CA LEU A 501 -10.40 5.28 -9.15
C LEU A 501 -9.36 6.40 -9.33
N GLY A 502 -8.43 6.24 -10.27
CA GLY A 502 -7.44 7.26 -10.61
C GLY A 502 -8.08 8.54 -11.19
N LYS A 503 -9.08 8.41 -12.06
CA LYS A 503 -9.85 9.56 -12.60
C LYS A 503 -10.58 10.31 -11.49
N MET A 504 -11.20 9.59 -10.57
CA MET A 504 -11.92 10.16 -9.42
C MET A 504 -10.96 10.88 -8.48
N ALA A 505 -9.84 10.26 -8.11
CA ALA A 505 -8.83 10.85 -7.23
C ALA A 505 -8.20 12.12 -7.84
N ASN A 506 -7.93 12.10 -9.15
CA ASN A 506 -7.43 13.27 -9.87
C ASN A 506 -8.48 14.39 -9.92
N SER A 507 -9.75 14.05 -10.18
CA SER A 507 -10.83 15.05 -10.21
C SER A 507 -11.08 15.65 -8.83
N TRP A 508 -11.02 14.84 -7.78
CA TRP A 508 -11.06 15.30 -6.39
C TRP A 508 -9.97 16.34 -6.13
N SER A 509 -8.71 16.05 -6.51
CA SER A 509 -7.58 16.97 -6.31
C SER A 509 -7.78 18.29 -7.05
N ILE A 510 -8.16 18.23 -8.33
CA ILE A 510 -8.40 19.41 -9.17
C ILE A 510 -9.54 20.28 -8.62
N LEU A 511 -10.62 19.67 -8.12
CA LEU A 511 -11.76 20.39 -7.60
C LEU A 511 -11.47 21.00 -6.23
N ALA A 512 -10.79 20.27 -5.35
CA ALA A 512 -10.40 20.76 -4.02
C ALA A 512 -9.43 21.95 -4.13
N GLU A 513 -8.46 21.91 -5.05
CA GLU A 513 -7.54 23.04 -5.26
C GLU A 513 -8.19 24.27 -5.91
N ALA A 514 -9.40 24.14 -6.47
CA ALA A 514 -10.02 25.19 -7.26
C ALA A 514 -11.01 26.07 -6.49
N THR A 515 -11.30 25.78 -5.23
CA THR A 515 -12.29 26.52 -4.44
C THR A 515 -11.78 26.82 -3.02
N PRO A 516 -12.23 27.92 -2.38
CA PRO A 516 -11.85 28.24 -1.00
C PRO A 516 -12.24 27.18 0.03
N GLN A 517 -13.24 26.36 -0.27
CA GLN A 517 -13.73 25.30 0.62
C GLN A 517 -12.86 24.04 0.59
N LEU A 518 -11.87 23.96 -0.31
CA LEU A 518 -10.89 22.88 -0.37
C LEU A 518 -11.55 21.49 -0.38
N ALA A 519 -11.15 20.57 0.50
CA ALA A 519 -11.70 19.22 0.55
C ALA A 519 -13.20 19.19 0.87
N ASN A 520 -13.73 20.18 1.60
CA ASN A 520 -15.17 20.24 1.92
C ASN A 520 -16.03 20.42 0.66
N PHE A 521 -15.52 21.08 -0.38
CA PHE A 521 -16.23 21.22 -1.66
C PHE A 521 -16.47 19.86 -2.33
N THR A 522 -15.57 18.91 -2.08
CA THR A 522 -15.53 17.60 -2.76
C THR A 522 -16.16 16.46 -1.96
N LEU A 523 -16.79 16.75 -0.81
CA LEU A 523 -17.49 15.74 0.00
C LEU A 523 -18.44 14.83 -0.82
N PRO A 524 -19.20 15.32 -1.83
CA PRO A 524 -20.03 14.46 -2.67
C PRO A 524 -19.27 13.38 -3.45
N LEU A 525 -17.95 13.50 -3.62
CA LEU A 525 -17.13 12.48 -4.30
C LEU A 525 -16.55 11.42 -3.34
N VAL A 526 -16.53 11.70 -2.03
CA VAL A 526 -15.86 10.85 -1.03
C VAL A 526 -16.47 9.45 -1.00
N HIS A 527 -17.80 9.34 -0.88
CA HIS A 527 -18.47 8.04 -0.83
C HIS A 527 -18.26 7.21 -2.11
N LEU A 528 -18.09 7.85 -3.26
CA LEU A 528 -17.80 7.16 -4.54
C LEU A 528 -16.37 6.63 -4.58
N LEU A 529 -15.41 7.43 -4.07
CA LEU A 529 -14.01 7.02 -3.94
C LEU A 529 -13.86 5.84 -2.98
N GLU A 530 -14.53 5.88 -1.83
CA GLU A 530 -14.57 4.78 -0.86
C GLU A 530 -15.24 3.53 -1.47
N SER A 531 -16.39 3.69 -2.11
CA SER A 531 -17.10 2.57 -2.77
C SER A 531 -16.27 1.92 -3.88
N ALA A 532 -15.49 2.71 -4.62
CA ALA A 532 -14.58 2.20 -5.62
C ALA A 532 -13.39 1.45 -5.01
N HIS A 533 -12.92 1.85 -3.82
CA HIS A 533 -11.90 1.13 -3.07
C HIS A 533 -12.41 -0.23 -2.55
N LEU A 534 -13.70 -0.30 -2.22
CA LEU A 534 -14.38 -1.51 -1.75
C LEU A 534 -14.85 -2.46 -2.88
N GLY A 535 -14.56 -2.14 -4.14
CA GLY A 535 -14.88 -3.00 -5.28
C GLY A 535 -16.35 -2.98 -5.70
N GLY A 536 -17.02 -1.82 -5.61
CA GLY A 536 -18.39 -1.64 -6.11
C GLY A 536 -18.52 -1.80 -7.64
N ASN A 537 -19.77 -1.84 -8.13
CA ASN A 537 -20.05 -1.95 -9.56
C ASN A 537 -19.46 -0.76 -10.34
N VAL A 538 -18.45 -1.02 -11.16
CA VAL A 538 -17.66 0.00 -11.88
C VAL A 538 -18.53 0.85 -12.81
N ALA A 539 -19.48 0.25 -13.52
CA ALA A 539 -20.34 0.96 -14.47
C ALA A 539 -21.26 1.96 -13.76
N LYS A 540 -21.90 1.52 -12.66
CA LYS A 540 -22.73 2.39 -11.82
C LYS A 540 -21.91 3.50 -11.17
N LEU A 541 -20.76 3.15 -10.60
CA LEU A 541 -19.84 4.13 -9.99
C LEU A 541 -19.39 5.19 -10.99
N ASN A 542 -19.12 4.80 -12.24
CA ASN A 542 -18.75 5.76 -13.28
C ASN A 542 -19.89 6.74 -13.58
N GLN A 543 -21.13 6.25 -13.71
CA GLN A 543 -22.30 7.10 -13.94
C GLN A 543 -22.55 8.07 -12.77
N ASP A 544 -22.53 7.56 -11.55
CA ASP A 544 -22.71 8.35 -10.33
C ASP A 544 -21.62 9.42 -10.20
N PHE A 545 -20.38 9.06 -10.52
CA PHE A 545 -19.25 9.99 -10.56
C PHE A 545 -19.43 11.09 -11.62
N ASP A 546 -19.80 10.73 -12.85
CA ASP A 546 -20.00 11.70 -13.94
C ASP A 546 -21.13 12.69 -13.61
N MET A 547 -22.18 12.25 -12.90
CA MET A 547 -23.24 13.14 -12.40
C MET A 547 -22.74 14.07 -11.30
N ALA A 548 -22.09 13.52 -10.26
CA ALA A 548 -21.58 14.29 -9.12
C ALA A 548 -20.54 15.33 -9.57
N LYS A 549 -19.61 14.93 -10.46
CA LYS A 549 -18.59 15.82 -11.01
C LYS A 549 -19.20 16.97 -11.80
N ARG A 550 -20.19 16.72 -12.67
CA ARG A 550 -20.88 17.79 -13.43
C ARG A 550 -21.55 18.80 -12.50
N ALA A 551 -22.19 18.35 -11.44
CA ALA A 551 -22.82 19.23 -10.46
C ALA A 551 -21.78 20.11 -9.72
N LEU A 552 -20.61 19.55 -9.40
CA LEU A 552 -19.51 20.30 -8.77
C LEU A 552 -18.86 21.29 -9.74
N ASP A 553 -18.61 20.91 -10.99
CA ASP A 553 -18.04 21.79 -12.02
C ASP A 553 -18.94 23.01 -12.26
N GLN A 554 -20.27 22.84 -12.26
CA GLN A 554 -21.22 23.96 -12.38
C GLN A 554 -21.13 24.94 -11.19
N LYS A 555 -20.98 24.43 -9.96
CA LYS A 555 -20.85 25.25 -8.75
C LYS A 555 -19.50 25.96 -8.65
N LYS A 556 -18.43 25.33 -9.15
CA LYS A 556 -17.05 25.83 -9.11
C LYS A 556 -16.90 27.21 -9.74
N SER A 557 -17.52 27.46 -10.89
CA SER A 557 -17.36 28.71 -11.64
C SER A 557 -17.73 29.97 -10.83
N ALA A 558 -18.70 29.87 -9.93
CA ALA A 558 -19.12 30.99 -9.07
C ALA A 558 -18.14 31.26 -7.91
N GLN A 559 -17.42 30.24 -7.43
CA GLN A 559 -16.56 30.31 -6.24
C GLN A 559 -15.06 30.45 -6.58
N ALA A 560 -14.67 30.21 -7.83
CA ALA A 560 -13.28 30.24 -8.26
C ALA A 560 -12.74 31.65 -8.62
N ILE A 561 -13.62 32.66 -8.76
CA ILE A 561 -13.21 33.99 -9.22
C ILE A 561 -12.26 34.64 -8.20
N GLY A 562 -11.02 34.88 -8.61
CA GLY A 562 -9.99 35.52 -7.77
C GLY A 562 -9.37 34.60 -6.70
N PHE A 563 -9.76 33.32 -6.64
CA PHE A 563 -9.17 32.37 -5.69
C PHE A 563 -7.82 31.87 -6.21
N ARG A 564 -6.79 31.94 -5.35
CA ARG A 564 -5.46 31.36 -5.60
C ARG A 564 -5.30 30.10 -4.75
N SER A 565 -5.07 28.97 -5.40
CA SER A 565 -4.82 27.69 -4.73
C SER A 565 -3.66 27.83 -3.72
N PRO A 566 -3.86 27.46 -2.44
CA PRO A 566 -2.78 27.38 -1.44
C PRO A 566 -1.64 26.45 -1.88
N VAL A 567 -1.97 25.33 -2.52
CA VAL A 567 -1.00 24.36 -3.03
C VAL A 567 -0.16 25.01 -4.14
N GLN A 568 -0.80 25.78 -5.04
CA GLN A 568 -0.06 26.51 -6.07
C GLN A 568 0.80 27.63 -5.46
N ARG A 569 0.31 28.34 -4.43
CA ARG A 569 1.11 29.35 -3.69
C ARG A 569 2.39 28.73 -3.10
N LEU A 570 2.35 27.50 -2.62
CA LEU A 570 3.54 26.76 -2.17
C LEU A 570 4.45 26.39 -3.35
N ARG A 571 3.89 25.84 -4.44
CA ARG A 571 4.66 25.47 -5.65
C ARG A 571 5.39 26.66 -6.26
N ASP A 572 4.77 27.84 -6.27
CA ASP A 572 5.35 29.07 -6.83
C ASP A 572 6.61 29.55 -6.07
N GLN A 573 6.83 29.08 -4.83
CA GLN A 573 8.04 29.38 -4.05
C GLN A 573 9.21 28.44 -4.36
N VAL A 574 8.95 27.31 -5.04
CA VAL A 574 10.01 26.37 -5.42
C VAL A 574 10.76 26.91 -6.64
N PRO A 575 12.11 27.01 -6.58
CA PRO A 575 12.92 27.44 -7.71
C PRO A 575 12.61 26.64 -8.99
N GLN A 576 12.25 27.35 -10.06
CA GLN A 576 12.03 26.75 -11.36
C GLN A 576 13.38 26.55 -12.06
N VAL A 577 13.89 25.33 -12.04
CA VAL A 577 15.11 24.99 -12.76
C VAL A 577 14.73 24.50 -14.17
N PRO A 578 15.40 24.97 -15.25
CA PRO A 578 15.21 24.44 -16.60
C PRO A 578 15.31 22.92 -16.58
N ASP A 579 14.50 22.23 -17.39
CA ASP A 579 14.47 20.78 -17.40
C ASP A 579 15.90 20.24 -17.55
N PRO A 580 16.45 19.55 -16.52
CA PRO A 580 17.77 18.98 -16.60
C PRO A 580 17.65 17.75 -17.50
N LYS A 581 17.53 17.96 -18.82
CA LYS A 581 18.08 16.98 -19.74
C LYS A 581 19.53 16.88 -19.33
N ILE A 582 19.95 15.72 -18.80
CA ILE A 582 21.32 15.49 -18.37
C ILE A 582 22.21 15.84 -19.58
N GLN A 583 22.75 17.06 -19.59
CA GLN A 583 23.66 17.49 -20.63
C GLN A 583 24.97 16.76 -20.36
N ARG A 584 25.68 16.36 -21.42
CA ARG A 584 27.00 15.76 -21.25
C ARG A 584 27.88 16.77 -20.52
N PHE A 585 28.56 16.35 -19.46
CA PHE A 585 29.60 17.18 -18.85
C PHE A 585 30.62 17.52 -19.93
N ASP A 586 30.76 18.81 -20.22
CA ASP A 586 31.76 19.31 -21.16
C ASP A 586 33.05 19.51 -20.37
N CYS A 587 33.95 18.52 -20.48
CA CYS A 587 35.23 18.57 -19.80
C CYS A 587 36.11 19.58 -20.52
N ASP A 588 36.75 20.46 -19.76
CA ASP A 588 37.76 21.36 -20.33
C ASP A 588 38.76 20.54 -21.17
N PRO A 589 38.92 20.84 -22.47
CA PRO A 589 39.85 20.12 -23.32
C PRO A 589 41.26 20.03 -22.73
N ALA A 590 41.69 21.01 -21.93
CA ALA A 590 42.99 21.02 -21.26
C ALA A 590 43.14 19.98 -20.14
N LEU A 591 42.02 19.44 -19.63
CA LEU A 591 41.99 18.39 -18.61
C LEU A 591 41.86 16.97 -19.21
N ILE A 592 41.71 16.86 -20.53
CA ILE A 592 41.66 15.57 -21.22
C ILE A 592 43.09 15.03 -21.31
N LEU A 593 43.37 13.93 -20.61
CA LEU A 593 44.64 13.22 -20.73
C LEU A 593 44.78 12.68 -22.16
N GLU A 594 45.62 13.33 -22.97
CA GLU A 594 46.05 12.78 -24.25
C GLU A 594 46.84 11.48 -23.99
N LYS A 595 46.41 10.39 -24.61
CA LYS A 595 47.00 9.05 -24.44
C LYS A 595 48.29 8.88 -25.22
#